data_AF-A0A1F0RPR9-F1
#
_entry.id   AF-A0A1F0RPR9-F1
#
_cell.length_a   1.000
_cell.length_b   1.000
_cell.length_c   1.000
_cell.angle_alpha   90.00
_cell.angle_beta   90.00
_cell.angle_gamma   90.00
#
_symmetry.space_group_name_H-M   'P 1'
#
loop_
_entity.id
_entity.type
_entity.pdbx_description
1 polymer ?
#
loop_
_entity_poly.entity_id
_entity_poly.type
_entity_poly.pdbx_seq_one_letter_code
_entity_poly.pdbx_strand_id
1 'polypeptide(L)'
;MIGTQDPQPGTPPRRSPATCQWCGKEIAQGGRGRPRKFCSPSCKQRAYEQRHNVVGTPIPADAVILTPEKADRLRDGLFELRCCAEDVATAASESASAEEMEQLCAELVALARKLEELR
;
A
#
# COMPACT_ATOMS: atom_id res chain seq x y z
N MET A 1 -30.95 14.03 35.30
CA MET A 1 -29.51 14.05 35.65
C MET A 1 -28.76 13.33 34.55
N ILE A 2 -28.30 14.07 33.54
CA ILE A 2 -27.59 13.51 32.38
C ILE A 2 -26.11 13.71 32.68
N GLY A 3 -25.39 12.61 32.91
CA GLY A 3 -23.96 12.62 33.19
C GLY A 3 -23.19 13.00 31.95
N THR A 4 -22.51 14.14 32.00
CA THR A 4 -21.50 14.53 31.02
C THR A 4 -20.30 13.61 31.19
N GLN A 5 -20.05 12.72 30.24
CA GLN A 5 -18.81 11.94 30.21
C GLN A 5 -17.68 12.84 29.73
N ASP A 6 -16.65 12.97 30.57
CA ASP A 6 -15.37 13.60 30.22
C ASP A 6 -14.69 12.88 29.05
N PRO A 7 -14.11 13.60 28.08
CA PRO A 7 -13.36 13.00 26.99
C PRO A 7 -12.01 12.45 27.49
N GLN A 8 -11.75 11.18 27.23
CA GLN A 8 -10.47 10.52 27.54
C GLN A 8 -9.31 11.16 26.74
N PRO A 9 -8.14 11.40 27.36
CA PRO A 9 -7.00 11.99 26.69
C PRO A 9 -6.46 11.05 25.59
N GLY A 10 -6.39 11.58 24.37
CA GLY A 10 -6.03 10.84 23.16
C GLY A 10 -4.64 10.21 23.23
N THR A 11 -4.59 8.91 22.90
CA THR A 11 -3.38 8.20 22.52
C THR A 11 -2.66 9.00 21.42
N PRO A 12 -1.35 9.33 21.56
CA PRO A 12 -0.63 10.01 20.49
C PRO A 12 -0.68 9.15 19.22
N PRO A 13 -0.88 9.74 18.03
CA PRO A 13 -0.88 8.97 16.80
C PRO A 13 0.45 8.23 16.70
N ARG A 14 0.40 6.90 16.61
CA ARG A 14 1.58 6.10 16.28
C ARG A 14 2.13 6.69 14.99
N ARG A 15 3.38 7.15 15.01
CA ARG A 15 4.03 7.64 13.79
C ARG A 15 4.07 6.48 12.82
N SER A 16 3.17 6.45 11.84
CA SER A 16 3.18 5.44 10.81
C SER A 16 4.57 5.40 10.18
N PRO A 17 5.14 4.21 9.95
CA PRO A 17 6.41 4.11 9.24
C PRO A 17 6.27 4.89 7.94
N ALA A 18 7.21 5.78 7.69
CA ALA A 18 7.21 6.52 6.44
C ALA A 18 7.43 5.52 5.29
N THR A 19 6.86 5.82 4.12
CA THR A 19 6.97 4.98 2.93
C THR A 19 7.85 5.65 1.88
N CYS A 20 8.54 4.84 1.08
CA CYS A 20 9.32 5.31 -0.05
C CYS A 20 8.41 5.98 -1.09
N GLN A 21 8.69 7.24 -1.44
CA GLN A 21 7.88 7.96 -2.44
C GLN A 21 7.97 7.37 -3.85
N TRP A 22 8.96 6.51 -4.12
CA TRP A 22 9.07 5.77 -5.38
C TRP A 22 8.37 4.41 -5.32
N CYS A 23 8.88 3.46 -4.53
CA CYS A 23 8.39 2.07 -4.52
C CYS A 23 7.40 1.72 -3.40
N GLY A 24 6.98 2.66 -2.56
CA GLY A 24 6.02 2.41 -1.49
C GLY A 24 6.56 1.63 -0.27
N LYS A 25 7.69 0.91 -0.41
CA LYS A 25 8.33 0.16 0.69
C LYS A 25 8.54 1.02 1.94
N GLU A 26 8.27 0.45 3.10
CA GLU A 26 8.53 1.08 4.39
C GLU A 26 10.00 1.51 4.51
N ILE A 27 10.20 2.71 5.05
CA ILE A 27 11.53 3.27 5.30
C ILE A 27 11.67 3.61 6.77
N ALA A 28 12.67 2.99 7.39
CA ALA A 28 13.11 3.37 8.72
C ALA A 28 13.52 4.85 8.69
N GLN A 29 12.76 5.66 9.42
CA GLN A 29 13.14 7.05 9.68
C GLN A 29 14.25 7.04 10.73
N GLY A 30 15.32 7.80 10.48
CA GLY A 30 16.36 8.03 11.47
C GLY A 30 15.87 8.94 12.60
N GLY A 31 16.75 9.22 13.56
CA GLY A 31 16.51 10.16 14.66
C GLY A 31 16.35 11.62 14.18
N ARG A 32 16.95 12.58 14.89
CA ARG A 32 16.83 14.00 14.53
C ARG A 32 17.44 14.25 13.13
N GLY A 33 16.68 14.89 12.24
CA GLY A 33 17.14 15.25 10.89
C GLY A 33 16.01 15.36 9.87
N ARG A 34 16.37 15.63 8.61
CA ARG A 34 15.42 15.67 7.49
C ARG A 34 14.83 14.27 7.26
N PRO A 35 13.49 14.12 7.19
CA PRO A 35 12.87 12.84 6.91
C PRO A 35 13.37 12.23 5.60
N ARG A 36 13.65 10.93 5.62
CA ARG A 36 14.01 10.18 4.41
C ARG A 36 12.76 10.07 3.54
N LYS A 37 12.91 10.28 2.23
CA LYS A 37 11.83 10.14 1.24
C LYS A 37 11.96 8.88 0.38
N PHE A 38 13.14 8.27 0.33
CA PHE A 38 13.44 7.13 -0.55
C PHE A 38 14.21 6.04 0.20
N CYS A 39 13.91 4.78 -0.10
CA CYS A 39 14.58 3.62 0.51
C CYS A 39 16.02 3.44 0.01
N SER A 40 16.31 3.82 -1.25
CA SER A 40 17.62 3.65 -1.88
C SER A 40 17.99 4.80 -2.84
N PRO A 41 19.29 4.98 -3.17
CA PRO A 41 19.73 5.91 -4.22
C PRO A 41 19.05 5.64 -5.57
N SER A 42 18.87 4.37 -5.96
CA SER A 42 18.21 4.00 -7.21
C SER A 42 16.76 4.47 -7.27
N CYS A 43 16.01 4.35 -6.16
CA CYS A 43 14.64 4.88 -6.08
C CYS A 43 14.59 6.40 -6.21
N LYS A 44 15.57 7.10 -5.60
CA LYS A 44 15.69 8.56 -5.75
C LYS A 44 15.99 8.97 -7.19
N GLN A 45 16.87 8.23 -7.87
CA GLN A 45 17.27 8.49 -9.24
C GLN A 45 16.09 8.30 -10.21
N ARG A 46 15.39 7.16 -10.12
CA ARG A 46 14.19 6.91 -10.93
C ARG A 46 13.10 7.96 -10.73
N ALA A 47 12.89 8.41 -9.47
CA ALA A 47 11.95 9.50 -9.16
C ALA A 47 12.35 10.83 -9.81
N TYR A 48 13.64 11.08 -10.00
CA TYR A 48 14.12 12.24 -10.74
C TYR A 48 13.88 12.07 -12.25
N GLU A 49 14.23 10.92 -12.81
CA GLU A 49 14.05 10.61 -14.23
C GLU A 49 12.59 10.70 -14.67
N GLN A 50 11.65 10.15 -13.89
CA GLN A 50 10.22 10.26 -14.20
C GLN A 50 9.76 11.71 -14.26
N ARG A 51 10.16 12.54 -13.28
CA ARG A 51 9.83 13.98 -13.29
C ARG A 51 10.47 14.71 -14.45
N HIS A 52 11.70 14.34 -14.83
CA HIS A 52 12.42 14.99 -15.91
C HIS A 52 11.85 14.62 -17.28
N ASN A 53 11.44 13.37 -17.46
CA ASN A 53 10.88 12.85 -18.72
C ASN A 53 9.55 13.52 -19.12
N VAL A 54 8.82 14.10 -18.17
CA VAL A 54 7.54 14.78 -18.44
C VAL A 54 7.68 16.30 -18.55
N VAL A 55 8.88 16.86 -18.38
CA VAL A 55 9.12 18.30 -18.54
C VAL A 55 8.79 18.72 -19.98
N GLY A 56 7.99 19.77 -20.11
CA GLY A 56 7.53 20.27 -21.41
C GLY A 56 6.34 19.53 -22.01
N THR A 57 5.79 18.55 -21.30
CA THR A 57 4.51 17.89 -21.64
C THR A 57 3.38 18.41 -20.74
N PRO A 58 2.10 18.22 -21.11
CA PRO A 58 0.97 18.51 -20.23
C PRO A 58 0.80 17.49 -19.09
N ILE A 59 1.69 16.51 -18.97
CA ILE A 59 1.58 15.44 -17.96
C ILE A 59 2.04 15.98 -16.59
N PRO A 60 1.26 15.80 -15.51
CA PRO A 60 1.67 16.20 -14.16
C PRO A 60 2.96 15.53 -13.71
N ALA A 61 3.81 16.25 -12.97
CA ALA A 61 5.10 15.75 -12.50
C ALA A 61 4.99 14.59 -11.49
N ASP A 62 3.83 14.45 -10.84
CA ASP A 62 3.48 13.38 -9.91
C ASP A 62 2.62 12.27 -10.54
N ALA A 63 2.33 12.36 -11.84
CA ALA A 63 1.59 11.32 -12.55
C ALA A 63 2.39 10.01 -12.57
N VAL A 64 1.72 8.89 -12.27
CA VAL A 64 2.29 7.55 -12.43
C VAL A 64 2.08 7.11 -13.88
N ILE A 65 3.18 6.85 -14.59
CA ILE A 65 3.14 6.38 -15.99
C ILE A 65 3.39 4.87 -15.98
N LEU A 66 2.42 4.11 -16.46
CA LEU A 66 2.51 2.66 -16.63
C LEU A 66 2.49 2.31 -18.12
N THR A 67 3.19 1.25 -18.50
CA THR A 67 2.97 0.65 -19.82
C THR A 67 1.60 -0.03 -19.83
N PRO A 68 0.97 -0.19 -21.00
CA PRO A 68 -0.30 -0.91 -21.11
C PRO A 68 -0.24 -2.29 -20.45
N GLU A 69 0.83 -3.05 -20.65
CA GLU A 69 1.01 -4.41 -20.11
C GLU A 69 1.13 -4.41 -18.58
N LYS A 70 1.75 -3.38 -17.99
CA LYS A 70 1.78 -3.22 -16.54
C LYS A 70 0.39 -2.89 -15.98
N ALA A 71 -0.37 -2.06 -16.70
CA ALA A 71 -1.74 -1.73 -16.31
C ALA A 71 -2.66 -2.96 -16.39
N ASP A 72 -2.52 -3.79 -17.43
CA ASP A 72 -3.21 -5.08 -17.55
C ASP A 72 -2.90 -6.00 -16.36
N ARG A 73 -1.62 -6.25 -16.08
CA ARG A 73 -1.22 -7.10 -14.94
C ARG A 73 -1.72 -6.58 -13.60
N LEU A 74 -1.73 -5.26 -13.41
CA LEU A 74 -2.26 -4.66 -12.20
C LEU A 74 -3.78 -4.89 -12.09
N ARG A 75 -4.53 -4.74 -13.18
CA ARG A 75 -5.97 -5.02 -13.21
C ARG A 75 -6.27 -6.49 -12.91
N ASP A 76 -5.56 -7.41 -13.55
CA ASP A 76 -5.75 -8.85 -13.36
C ASP A 76 -5.45 -9.25 -11.91
N GLY A 77 -4.35 -8.76 -11.35
CA GLY A 77 -4.02 -9.04 -9.96
C GLY A 77 -5.02 -8.41 -8.97
N LEU A 78 -5.51 -7.19 -9.22
CA LEU A 78 -6.56 -6.58 -8.39
C LEU A 78 -7.87 -7.37 -8.44
N PHE A 79 -8.18 -7.95 -9.60
CA PHE A 79 -9.33 -8.85 -9.74
C PHE A 79 -9.14 -10.12 -8.91
N GLU A 80 -7.97 -10.76 -9.01
CA GLU A 80 -7.59 -11.95 -8.22
C GLU A 80 -7.66 -11.68 -6.72
N LEU A 81 -7.12 -10.53 -6.27
CA LEU A 81 -7.17 -10.10 -4.87
C LEU A 81 -8.61 -9.94 -4.36
N ARG A 82 -9.48 -9.32 -5.16
CA ARG A 82 -10.90 -9.14 -4.80
C ARG A 82 -11.59 -10.49 -4.68
N CYS A 83 -11.39 -11.40 -5.63
CA CYS A 83 -11.99 -12.74 -5.58
C CYS A 83 -11.53 -13.50 -4.33
N CYS A 84 -10.25 -13.49 -4.01
CA CYS A 84 -9.74 -14.10 -2.78
C CYS A 84 -10.37 -13.49 -1.51
N ALA A 85 -10.63 -12.17 -1.50
CA ALA A 85 -11.34 -11.53 -0.40
C ALA A 85 -12.83 -11.94 -0.32
N GLU A 86 -13.48 -12.15 -1.47
CA GLU A 86 -14.84 -12.68 -1.57
C GLU A 86 -14.92 -14.14 -1.08
N ASP A 87 -13.88 -14.95 -1.34
CA ASP A 87 -13.78 -16.32 -0.84
C ASP A 87 -13.67 -16.34 0.69
N VAL A 88 -12.86 -15.46 1.29
CA VAL A 88 -12.80 -15.27 2.75
C VAL A 88 -14.17 -14.91 3.33
N ALA A 89 -14.90 -13.99 2.67
CA ALA A 89 -16.23 -13.59 3.12
C ALA A 89 -17.24 -14.74 3.03
N THR A 90 -17.16 -15.54 1.98
CA THR A 90 -18.01 -16.72 1.77
C THR A 90 -17.73 -17.78 2.84
N ALA A 91 -16.46 -18.14 3.04
CA ALA A 91 -16.03 -19.08 4.07
C ALA A 91 -16.49 -18.64 5.48
N ALA A 92 -16.37 -17.35 5.79
CA ALA A 92 -16.87 -16.79 7.04
C ALA A 92 -18.40 -16.95 7.19
N SER A 93 -19.16 -16.72 6.11
CA SER A 93 -20.62 -16.86 6.11
C SER A 93 -21.08 -18.31 6.27
N GLU A 94 -20.29 -19.27 5.78
CA GLU A 94 -20.55 -20.70 5.86
C GLU A 94 -19.99 -21.35 7.14
N SER A 95 -19.46 -20.54 8.07
CA SER A 95 -18.84 -21.02 9.31
C SER A 95 -17.70 -22.00 9.08
N ALA A 96 -16.86 -21.71 8.07
CA ALA A 96 -15.65 -22.46 7.77
C ALA A 96 -14.74 -22.64 9.00
N SER A 97 -13.93 -23.68 8.95
CA SER A 97 -13.00 -23.98 10.05
C SER A 97 -11.96 -22.87 10.23
N ALA A 98 -11.39 -22.76 11.44
CA ALA A 98 -10.31 -21.80 11.69
C ALA A 98 -9.07 -22.04 10.80
N GLU A 99 -8.77 -23.30 10.48
CA GLU A 99 -7.68 -23.68 9.58
C GLU A 99 -7.91 -23.20 8.15
N GLU A 100 -9.13 -23.38 7.64
CA GLU A 100 -9.53 -22.89 6.31
C GLU A 100 -9.50 -21.35 6.24
N MET A 101 -9.99 -20.67 7.28
CA MET A 101 -9.92 -19.22 7.38
C MET A 101 -8.48 -18.71 7.41
N GLU A 102 -7.57 -19.40 8.12
CA GLU A 102 -6.15 -19.05 8.17
C GLU A 102 -5.50 -19.18 6.79
N GLN A 103 -5.80 -20.27 6.07
CA GLN A 103 -5.29 -20.51 4.73
C GLN A 103 -5.76 -19.44 3.73
N LEU A 104 -7.07 -19.14 3.69
CA LEU A 104 -7.61 -18.13 2.78
C LEU A 104 -7.06 -16.73 3.09
N CYS A 105 -6.92 -16.37 4.38
CA CYS A 105 -6.30 -15.11 4.76
C CYS A 105 -4.82 -15.03 4.36
N ALA A 106 -4.08 -16.14 4.49
CA ALA A 106 -2.68 -16.20 4.07
C ALA A 106 -2.53 -16.00 2.55
N GLU A 107 -3.39 -16.63 1.76
CA GLU A 107 -3.45 -16.44 0.30
C GLU A 107 -3.78 -15.00 -0.08
N LEU A 108 -4.79 -14.40 0.56
CA LEU A 108 -5.18 -13.01 0.34
C LEU A 108 -4.01 -12.04 0.60
N VAL A 109 -3.30 -12.23 1.71
CA VAL A 109 -2.13 -11.43 2.07
C VAL A 109 -0.99 -11.64 1.07
N ALA A 110 -0.77 -12.87 0.59
CA ALA A 110 0.25 -13.17 -0.40
C ALA A 110 -0.03 -12.45 -1.74
N LEU A 111 -1.28 -12.45 -2.20
CA LEU A 111 -1.71 -11.72 -3.39
C LEU A 111 -1.51 -10.20 -3.23
N ALA A 112 -1.87 -9.65 -2.07
CA ALA A 112 -1.68 -8.22 -1.79
C ALA A 112 -0.19 -7.83 -1.88
N ARG A 113 0.69 -8.62 -1.26
CA ARG A 113 2.15 -8.38 -1.31
C ARG A 113 2.71 -8.47 -2.73
N LYS A 114 2.26 -9.45 -3.52
CA LYS A 114 2.65 -9.59 -4.93
C LYS A 114 2.25 -8.37 -5.75
N LEU A 115 1.07 -7.78 -5.48
CA LEU A 115 0.61 -6.57 -6.14
C LEU A 115 1.40 -5.31 -5.75
N GLU A 116 1.86 -5.21 -4.50
CA GLU A 116 2.71 -4.11 -4.05
C GLU A 116 4.04 -4.03 -4.84
N GLU A 117 4.54 -5.18 -5.30
CA GLU A 117 5.78 -5.27 -6.10
C GLU A 117 5.61 -4.84 -7.57
N LEU A 118 4.38 -4.75 -8.08
CA LEU A 118 4.10 -4.40 -9.49
C LEU A 118 4.28 -2.90 -9.82
N ARG A 119 4.64 -2.07 -8.83
CA ARG A 119 4.86 -0.62 -9.00
C ARG A 119 6.22 -0.27 -9.60
#